data_AF-A0A7N0T991-F1
#
_entry.id   AF-A0A7N0T991-F1
#
_cell.length_a   1.000
_cell.length_b   1.000
_cell.length_c   1.000
_cell.angle_alpha   90.00
_cell.angle_beta   90.00
_cell.angle_gamma   90.00
#
_symmetry.space_group_name_H-M   'P 1'
#
loop_
_entity.id
_entity.type
_entity.pdbx_description
1 polymer ?
#
loop_
_entity_poly.entity_id
_entity_poly.type
_entity_poly.pdbx_seq_one_letter_code
_entity_poly.pdbx_strand_id
1 'polypeptide(L)'
;MHLPDYDSLHLLIHHHNCRLVSVGYLLSVSMCFYFFSHEKYFILEALDFVIAEARRNGIRLILSLVNNLQAYGGKTQYVKWAAEEGIGLSSSNDSFFFDPSIRNYFKIYLKAVLTRKNTVTGIEYRDDPTIFAWELMNEPRCMSDASGDTLQDWIEEMSTYVKSIDSKHLLTIGHEGFYGPDSPKRFNVNPGPWAATLGTDFIRNNKIPTIDFASVHIYPDHWFHDQMFEDKVKFVSKWARSHIEDGDNELHKPIAIAEFGLSNLNADFEPAQRDKFNRIILNLVHNSAKKGGAGAGTFIWQLLVEGMEEYNDEFGMIPWERSSTYKLLTDQTCRLAALGGAAARRRRILNRICSLK
;
A
#
# COMPACT_ATOMS: atom_id res chain seq x y z
N MET A 1 -47.89 5.64 8.37
CA MET A 1 -46.88 6.70 8.16
C MET A 1 -45.57 6.02 7.86
N HIS A 2 -45.11 6.13 6.62
CA HIS A 2 -43.88 5.52 6.14
C HIS A 2 -42.65 6.21 6.75
N LEU A 3 -41.71 5.40 7.25
CA LEU A 3 -40.34 5.83 7.51
C LEU A 3 -39.52 5.51 6.24
N PRO A 4 -38.65 6.41 5.77
CA PRO A 4 -37.90 6.21 4.54
C PRO A 4 -36.74 5.23 4.73
N ASP A 5 -36.54 4.39 3.71
CA ASP A 5 -35.35 3.58 3.48
C ASP A 5 -34.10 4.48 3.36
N TYR A 6 -33.17 4.37 4.28
CA TYR A 6 -31.80 4.90 4.15
C TYR A 6 -30.84 3.75 3.87
N ASP A 7 -30.60 3.55 2.58
CA ASP A 7 -29.68 2.59 1.99
C ASP A 7 -28.31 3.29 1.82
N SER A 8 -27.64 3.63 2.92
CA SER A 8 -26.32 4.27 2.95
C SER A 8 -25.47 3.66 4.07
N LEU A 9 -24.59 2.74 3.69
CA LEU A 9 -23.72 1.98 4.58
C LEU A 9 -22.55 2.86 5.04
N HIS A 10 -22.71 3.55 6.18
CA HIS A 10 -21.61 4.22 6.87
C HIS A 10 -20.77 3.19 7.63
N LEU A 11 -19.50 3.01 7.23
CA LEU A 11 -18.53 2.21 7.97
C LEU A 11 -17.97 3.08 9.12
N LEU A 12 -18.69 3.10 10.25
CA LEU A 12 -18.26 3.79 11.45
C LEU A 12 -17.44 2.81 12.31
N ILE A 13 -16.12 3.00 12.39
CA ILE A 13 -15.29 2.36 13.41
C ILE A 13 -14.88 3.44 14.41
N HIS A 14 -15.58 3.48 15.54
CA HIS A 14 -15.17 4.27 16.70
C HIS A 14 -13.99 3.58 17.39
N HIS A 15 -12.98 4.39 17.70
CA HIS A 15 -11.82 4.15 18.56
C HIS A 15 -10.59 3.41 17.97
N HIS A 16 -9.56 4.24 17.81
CA HIS A 16 -8.12 4.00 17.72
C HIS A 16 -7.57 3.24 16.49
N ASN A 17 -7.05 4.06 15.55
CA ASN A 17 -5.85 3.79 14.75
C ASN A 17 -5.90 2.69 13.68
N CYS A 18 -6.91 2.71 12.80
CA CYS A 18 -6.86 1.99 11.51
C CYS A 18 -7.18 2.95 10.36
N ARG A 19 -6.24 3.12 9.42
CA ARG A 19 -6.44 3.88 8.18
C ARG A 19 -6.89 2.94 7.06
N LEU A 20 -7.95 3.30 6.34
CA LEU A 20 -8.49 2.56 5.20
C LEU A 20 -8.15 3.31 3.90
N VAL A 21 -7.49 2.63 2.96
CA VAL A 21 -7.04 3.24 1.69
C VAL A 21 -7.66 2.48 0.53
N SER A 22 -8.34 3.14 -0.43
CA SER A 22 -8.26 2.84 -1.90
C SER A 22 -9.47 3.24 -2.74
N VAL A 23 -9.18 3.59 -4.01
CA VAL A 23 -10.11 3.54 -5.15
C VAL A 23 -9.73 2.40 -6.09
N GLY A 24 -10.60 1.39 -6.12
CA GLY A 24 -10.41 0.10 -6.78
C GLY A 24 -10.79 -1.00 -5.80
N TYR A 25 -11.21 -2.19 -6.26
CA TYR A 25 -11.73 -3.28 -5.41
C TYR A 25 -10.71 -3.90 -4.43
N LEU A 26 -9.58 -3.26 -4.24
CA LEU A 26 -8.50 -3.62 -3.32
C LEU A 26 -8.33 -2.46 -2.34
N LEU A 27 -8.60 -2.65 -1.05
CA LEU A 27 -8.21 -1.71 0.00
C LEU A 27 -6.80 -2.09 0.49
N SER A 28 -5.93 -1.10 0.71
CA SER A 28 -4.73 -1.28 1.52
C SER A 28 -5.06 -0.90 2.96
N VAL A 29 -4.67 -1.76 3.91
CA VAL A 29 -4.78 -1.50 5.34
C VAL A 29 -3.40 -1.72 5.95
N SER A 30 -2.83 -0.66 6.52
CA SER A 30 -1.60 -0.76 7.30
C SER A 30 -1.91 -1.35 8.68
N MET A 31 -1.27 -2.47 9.06
CA MET A 31 -1.49 -3.11 10.36
C MET A 31 -0.60 -2.49 11.43
N CYS A 32 -1.17 -2.20 12.60
CA CYS A 32 -0.55 -1.40 13.64
C CYS A 32 -0.85 -2.00 15.01
N PHE A 33 0.17 -2.41 15.77
CA PHE A 33 -0.02 -3.00 17.10
C PHE A 33 0.90 -2.37 18.15
N TYR A 34 0.29 -1.83 19.21
CA TYR A 34 0.95 -1.58 20.49
C TYR A 34 0.80 -2.81 21.41
N PHE A 35 1.86 -3.20 22.11
CA PHE A 35 1.90 -4.39 22.96
C PHE A 35 1.61 -4.06 24.43
N PHE A 36 0.36 -4.18 24.87
CA PHE A 36 -0.04 -4.35 26.28
C PHE A 36 -1.11 -5.47 26.40
N SER A 37 -1.02 -6.33 27.42
CA SER A 37 -1.60 -7.70 27.39
C SER A 37 -3.13 -7.83 27.31
N HIS A 38 -3.89 -6.77 27.58
CA HIS A 38 -5.37 -6.78 27.53
C HIS A 38 -5.95 -6.15 26.25
N GLU A 39 -5.26 -5.21 25.58
CA GLU A 39 -5.72 -4.62 24.31
C GLU A 39 -5.46 -5.51 23.09
N LYS A 40 -4.61 -6.53 23.23
CA LYS A 40 -4.23 -7.45 22.14
C LYS A 40 -5.42 -8.15 21.47
N TYR A 41 -6.43 -8.52 22.26
CA TYR A 41 -7.61 -9.21 21.73
C TYR A 41 -8.49 -8.25 20.92
N PHE A 42 -8.72 -7.05 21.45
CA PHE A 42 -9.61 -6.07 20.84
C PHE A 42 -9.11 -5.55 19.48
N ILE A 43 -7.81 -5.24 19.34
CA ILE A 43 -7.27 -4.68 18.07
C ILE A 43 -7.26 -5.74 16.97
N LEU A 44 -6.87 -6.98 17.28
CA LEU A 44 -6.89 -8.04 16.28
C LEU A 44 -8.32 -8.49 15.94
N GLU A 45 -9.28 -8.39 16.86
CA GLU A 45 -10.71 -8.56 16.59
C GLU A 45 -11.28 -7.45 15.70
N ALA A 46 -10.79 -6.21 15.84
CA ALA A 46 -11.13 -5.13 14.91
C ALA A 46 -10.66 -5.43 13.48
N LEU A 47 -9.44 -5.96 13.32
CA LEU A 47 -8.95 -6.43 12.02
C LEU A 47 -9.78 -7.62 11.49
N ASP A 48 -10.19 -8.54 12.37
CA ASP A 48 -11.08 -9.65 12.00
C ASP A 48 -12.39 -9.12 11.40
N PHE A 49 -12.97 -8.08 12.02
CA PHE A 49 -14.17 -7.41 11.56
C PHE A 49 -13.96 -6.69 10.22
N VAL A 50 -12.84 -5.99 10.03
CA VAL A 50 -12.49 -5.35 8.75
C VAL A 50 -12.43 -6.37 7.61
N ILE A 51 -11.78 -7.51 7.83
CA ILE A 51 -11.73 -8.61 6.84
C ILE A 51 -13.13 -9.16 6.56
N ALA A 52 -13.94 -9.37 7.61
CA ALA A 52 -15.31 -9.85 7.45
C ALA A 52 -16.20 -8.87 6.65
N GLU A 53 -16.09 -7.56 6.92
CA GLU A 53 -16.84 -6.52 6.21
C GLU A 53 -16.35 -6.34 4.77
N ALA A 54 -15.04 -6.40 4.52
CA ALA A 54 -14.50 -6.41 3.17
C ALA A 54 -15.08 -7.59 2.35
N ARG A 55 -15.17 -8.77 2.96
CA ARG A 55 -15.78 -9.97 2.34
C ARG A 55 -17.26 -9.78 2.03
N ARG A 56 -18.03 -9.18 2.95
CA ARG A 56 -19.46 -8.89 2.76
C ARG A 56 -19.67 -7.95 1.57
N ASN A 57 -18.82 -6.93 1.46
CA ASN A 57 -18.88 -5.90 0.41
C ASN A 57 -18.12 -6.26 -0.88
N GLY A 58 -17.50 -7.44 -0.95
CA GLY A 58 -16.79 -7.89 -2.15
C GLY A 58 -15.49 -7.14 -2.42
N ILE A 59 -14.90 -6.54 -1.39
CA ILE A 59 -13.62 -5.87 -1.39
C ILE A 59 -12.52 -6.86 -1.02
N ARG A 60 -11.33 -6.67 -1.57
CA ARG A 60 -10.13 -7.43 -1.26
C ARG A 60 -9.12 -6.56 -0.51
N LEU A 61 -8.23 -7.16 0.27
CA LEU A 61 -7.31 -6.41 1.14
C LEU A 61 -5.83 -6.67 0.80
N ILE A 62 -5.02 -5.63 0.77
CA ILE A 62 -3.57 -5.73 0.92
C ILE A 62 -3.24 -5.35 2.36
N LEU A 63 -2.54 -6.23 3.08
CA LEU A 63 -2.21 -6.03 4.48
C LEU A 63 -0.69 -5.82 4.64
N SER A 64 -0.30 -4.60 5.05
CA SER A 64 1.09 -4.25 5.34
C SER A 64 1.48 -4.70 6.73
N LEU A 65 2.57 -5.48 6.83
CA LEU A 65 2.92 -6.23 8.03
C LEU A 65 3.76 -5.41 9.03
N VAL A 66 4.52 -4.42 8.57
CA VAL A 66 5.28 -3.51 9.43
C VAL A 66 5.51 -2.17 8.71
N ASN A 67 5.87 -1.13 9.47
CA ASN A 67 6.14 0.19 8.91
C ASN A 67 7.63 0.56 9.03
N ASN A 68 8.19 1.21 8.02
CA ASN A 68 9.50 1.86 8.11
C ASN A 68 9.47 3.13 8.95
N LEU A 69 8.37 3.88 8.86
CA LEU A 69 8.15 5.11 9.59
C LEU A 69 7.75 4.83 11.04
N GLN A 70 7.81 5.86 11.89
CA GLN A 70 7.51 5.73 13.32
C GLN A 70 6.02 5.59 13.64
N ALA A 71 5.15 5.98 12.70
CA ALA A 71 3.71 5.86 12.89
C ALA A 71 3.39 4.40 13.25
N TYR A 72 2.73 4.24 14.40
CA TYR A 72 2.35 2.95 14.95
C TYR A 72 3.51 2.04 15.39
N GLY A 73 4.66 2.64 15.70
CA GLY A 73 5.86 1.97 16.20
C GLY A 73 6.87 1.68 15.11
N GLY A 74 6.48 0.92 14.10
CA GLY A 74 7.33 0.53 12.97
C GLY A 74 8.63 -0.18 13.39
N LYS A 75 9.61 -0.20 12.50
CA LYS A 75 10.92 -0.85 12.74
C LYS A 75 11.65 -0.29 13.96
N THR A 76 11.45 1.01 14.25
CA THR A 76 12.04 1.67 15.43
C THR A 76 11.59 1.01 16.73
N GLN A 77 10.34 0.56 16.81
CA GLN A 77 9.82 -0.09 18.02
C GLN A 77 10.45 -1.48 18.24
N TYR A 78 10.72 -2.22 17.17
CA TYR A 78 11.43 -3.50 17.26
C TYR A 78 12.85 -3.34 17.78
N VAL A 79 13.57 -2.30 17.33
CA VAL A 79 14.92 -1.97 17.84
C VAL A 79 14.86 -1.61 19.33
N LYS A 80 13.85 -0.85 19.76
CA LYS A 80 13.64 -0.52 21.19
C LYS A 80 13.38 -1.75 22.04
N TRP A 81 12.52 -2.67 21.60
CA TRP A 81 12.24 -3.90 22.36
C TRP A 81 13.49 -4.76 22.56
N ALA A 82 14.30 -4.93 21.51
CA ALA A 82 15.57 -5.63 21.64
C ALA A 82 16.50 -4.96 22.67
N ALA A 83 16.64 -3.63 22.59
CA ALA A 83 17.48 -2.87 23.51
C ALA A 83 17.00 -2.97 24.97
N GLU A 84 15.68 -2.96 25.21
CA GLU A 84 15.06 -3.12 26.53
C GLU A 84 15.31 -4.50 27.14
N GLU A 85 15.37 -5.55 26.30
CA GLU A 85 15.76 -6.90 26.70
C GLU A 85 17.28 -7.06 26.89
N GLY A 86 18.06 -6.00 26.67
CA GLY A 86 19.53 -6.05 26.75
C GLY A 86 20.16 -6.87 25.62
N ILE A 87 19.43 -7.07 24.52
CA ILE A 87 19.91 -7.76 23.32
C ILE A 87 19.99 -6.78 22.13
N GLY A 88 20.56 -7.25 21.03
CA GLY A 88 20.70 -6.46 19.80
C GLY A 88 22.14 -6.01 19.56
N LEU A 89 22.56 -6.09 18.30
CA LEU A 89 23.92 -5.80 17.85
C LEU A 89 24.22 -4.29 17.84
N SER A 90 23.21 -3.45 17.60
CA SER A 90 23.37 -1.99 17.57
C SER A 90 22.06 -1.25 17.82
N SER A 91 22.14 0.01 18.24
CA SER A 91 21.00 0.93 18.38
C SER A 91 20.55 1.59 17.07
N SER A 92 21.15 1.23 15.92
CA SER A 92 20.71 1.71 14.62
C SER A 92 19.24 1.33 14.36
N ASN A 93 18.47 2.26 13.81
CA ASN A 93 17.11 1.97 13.36
C ASN A 93 17.07 0.86 12.29
N ASP A 94 18.15 0.73 11.53
CA ASP A 94 18.31 -0.28 10.47
C ASP A 94 18.77 -1.64 11.01
N SER A 95 19.06 -1.77 12.33
CA SER A 95 19.27 -3.07 12.99
C SER A 95 18.09 -4.02 12.76
N PHE A 96 16.89 -3.49 12.51
CA PHE A 96 15.73 -4.28 12.13
C PHE A 96 15.99 -5.23 10.95
N PHE A 97 16.85 -4.83 10.00
CA PHE A 97 17.11 -5.61 8.79
C PHE A 97 18.17 -6.70 8.98
N PHE A 98 19.14 -6.52 9.88
CA PHE A 98 20.29 -7.44 9.98
C PHE A 98 20.45 -8.11 11.34
N ASP A 99 19.85 -7.59 12.41
CA ASP A 99 19.95 -8.19 13.73
C ASP A 99 19.17 -9.51 13.81
N PRO A 100 19.82 -10.65 14.13
CA PRO A 100 19.14 -11.95 14.15
C PRO A 100 17.98 -12.04 15.14
N SER A 101 18.09 -11.38 16.30
CA SER A 101 17.06 -11.39 17.33
C SER A 101 15.85 -10.58 16.89
N ILE A 102 16.07 -9.39 16.34
CA ILE A 102 14.98 -8.54 15.83
C ILE A 102 14.27 -9.22 14.64
N ARG A 103 15.03 -9.80 13.71
CA ARG A 103 14.48 -10.62 12.60
C ARG A 103 13.61 -11.75 13.13
N ASN A 104 14.03 -12.41 14.21
CA ASN A 104 13.25 -13.47 14.85
C ASN A 104 11.95 -12.95 15.50
N TYR A 105 11.97 -11.78 16.17
CA TYR A 105 10.75 -11.15 16.67
C TYR A 105 9.74 -10.88 15.55
N PHE A 106 10.22 -10.38 14.41
CA PHE A 106 9.35 -10.15 13.27
C PHE A 106 8.77 -11.46 12.72
N LYS A 107 9.57 -12.53 12.59
CA LYS A 107 9.07 -13.86 12.19
C LYS A 107 8.01 -14.42 13.14
N ILE A 108 8.16 -14.24 14.45
CA ILE A 108 7.14 -14.65 15.43
C ILE A 108 5.82 -13.91 15.17
N TYR A 109 5.90 -12.61 14.94
CA TYR A 109 4.74 -11.78 14.59
C TYR A 109 4.10 -12.21 13.26
N LEU A 110 4.90 -12.41 12.20
CA LEU A 110 4.43 -12.89 10.90
C LEU A 110 3.65 -14.20 11.05
N LYS A 111 4.20 -15.18 11.75
CA LYS A 111 3.52 -16.45 11.99
C LYS A 111 2.20 -16.24 12.72
N ALA A 112 2.19 -15.44 13.79
CA ALA A 112 0.99 -15.19 14.59
C ALA A 112 -0.14 -14.54 13.76
N VAL A 113 0.19 -13.57 12.90
CA VAL A 113 -0.79 -12.90 12.03
C VAL A 113 -1.29 -13.83 10.93
N LEU A 114 -0.38 -14.46 10.17
CA LEU A 114 -0.77 -15.30 9.03
C LEU A 114 -1.60 -16.51 9.45
N THR A 115 -1.32 -17.09 10.62
CA THR A 115 -2.10 -18.22 11.16
C THR A 115 -3.20 -17.79 12.13
N ARG A 116 -3.53 -16.49 12.22
CA ARG A 116 -4.64 -16.04 13.06
C ARG A 116 -5.94 -16.58 12.50
N LYS A 117 -6.74 -17.22 13.36
CA LYS A 117 -8.13 -17.57 13.06
C LYS A 117 -9.03 -16.36 13.32
N ASN A 118 -9.67 -15.86 12.27
CA ASN A 118 -10.58 -14.74 12.35
C ASN A 118 -11.77 -15.09 13.27
N THR A 119 -12.04 -14.27 14.28
CA THR A 119 -13.11 -14.52 15.26
C THR A 119 -14.53 -14.37 14.69
N VAL A 120 -14.69 -13.60 13.62
CA VAL A 120 -15.98 -13.34 12.96
C VAL A 120 -16.29 -14.37 11.87
N THR A 121 -15.30 -14.71 11.03
CA THR A 121 -15.50 -15.64 9.90
C THR A 121 -15.12 -17.08 10.23
N GLY A 122 -14.29 -17.30 11.25
CA GLY A 122 -13.75 -18.60 11.61
C GLY A 122 -12.66 -19.13 10.67
N ILE A 123 -12.21 -18.35 9.68
CA ILE A 123 -11.20 -18.72 8.68
C ILE A 123 -9.83 -18.22 9.15
N GLU A 124 -8.77 -19.02 8.97
CA GLU A 124 -7.40 -18.52 9.18
C GLU A 124 -7.03 -17.49 8.11
N TYR A 125 -6.28 -16.45 8.47
CA TYR A 125 -5.93 -15.38 7.53
C TYR A 125 -5.24 -15.91 6.27
N ARG A 126 -4.27 -16.82 6.40
CA ARG A 126 -3.63 -17.50 5.26
C ARG A 126 -4.56 -18.29 4.33
N ASP A 127 -5.80 -18.56 4.79
CA ASP A 127 -6.82 -19.29 4.04
C ASP A 127 -7.99 -18.40 3.59
N ASP A 128 -8.05 -17.13 3.99
CA ASP A 128 -9.17 -16.24 3.66
C ASP A 128 -8.92 -15.48 2.34
N PRO A 129 -9.60 -15.83 1.23
CA PRO A 129 -9.40 -15.21 -0.08
C PRO A 129 -9.86 -13.75 -0.15
N THR A 130 -10.36 -13.19 0.96
CA THR A 130 -10.61 -11.76 1.09
C THR A 130 -9.29 -10.97 1.14
N ILE A 131 -8.25 -11.55 1.73
CA ILE A 131 -6.90 -11.02 1.61
C ILE A 131 -6.44 -11.30 0.18
N PHE A 132 -5.93 -10.27 -0.49
CA PHE A 132 -5.36 -10.38 -1.84
C PHE A 132 -3.86 -10.60 -1.79
N ALA A 133 -3.19 -9.81 -0.94
CA ALA A 133 -1.76 -9.87 -0.79
C ALA A 133 -1.32 -9.49 0.63
N TRP A 134 -0.17 -10.03 1.01
CA TRP A 134 0.66 -9.51 2.08
C TRP A 134 1.64 -8.48 1.51
N GLU A 135 1.92 -7.44 2.28
CA GLU A 135 3.01 -6.51 2.02
C GLU A 135 4.02 -6.61 3.17
N LEU A 136 5.29 -6.89 2.86
CA LEU A 136 6.32 -7.10 3.88
C LEU A 136 6.46 -5.88 4.79
N MET A 137 6.54 -4.69 4.20
CA MET A 137 6.81 -3.46 4.93
C MET A 137 6.41 -2.23 4.13
N ASN A 138 5.73 -1.29 4.77
CA ASN A 138 5.51 0.04 4.20
C ASN A 138 6.82 0.81 4.09
N GLU A 139 7.20 1.21 2.87
CA GLU A 139 8.32 2.10 2.53
C GLU A 139 9.68 1.72 3.14
N PRO A 140 10.17 0.48 2.97
CA PRO A 140 11.43 0.05 3.57
C PRO A 140 12.59 0.91 3.06
N ARG A 141 13.42 1.43 3.98
CA ARG A 141 14.67 2.14 3.68
C ARG A 141 15.76 1.66 4.62
N CYS A 142 16.93 1.29 4.12
CA CYS A 142 18.11 0.87 4.88
C CYS A 142 19.27 1.86 4.63
N MET A 143 19.19 3.03 5.27
CA MET A 143 20.11 4.13 5.02
C MET A 143 21.54 3.86 5.53
N SER A 144 21.71 2.91 6.45
CA SER A 144 23.03 2.48 6.91
C SER A 144 23.82 1.68 5.87
N ASP A 145 23.16 1.21 4.79
CA ASP A 145 23.80 0.43 3.73
C ASP A 145 23.27 0.84 2.33
N ALA A 146 23.96 1.80 1.72
CA ALA A 146 23.61 2.30 0.40
C ALA A 146 23.83 1.29 -0.74
N SER A 147 24.54 0.17 -0.51
CA SER A 147 24.69 -0.88 -1.52
C SER A 147 23.36 -1.60 -1.80
N GLY A 148 22.47 -1.61 -0.80
CA GLY A 148 21.20 -2.34 -0.83
C GLY A 148 21.33 -3.83 -0.49
N ASP A 149 22.52 -4.33 -0.16
CA ASP A 149 22.75 -5.74 0.18
C ASP A 149 21.99 -6.15 1.45
N THR A 150 22.07 -5.34 2.50
CA THR A 150 21.39 -5.60 3.77
C THR A 150 19.88 -5.74 3.60
N LEU A 151 19.26 -4.85 2.82
CA LEU A 151 17.83 -4.91 2.57
C LEU A 151 17.46 -6.08 1.66
N GLN A 152 18.27 -6.38 0.64
CA GLN A 152 18.09 -7.54 -0.22
C GLN A 152 18.05 -8.85 0.59
N ASP A 153 19.04 -9.06 1.46
CA ASP A 153 19.13 -10.26 2.31
C ASP A 153 17.94 -10.38 3.27
N TRP A 154 17.45 -9.24 3.77
CA TRP A 154 16.25 -9.21 4.60
C TRP A 154 15.00 -9.60 3.80
N ILE A 155 14.82 -9.03 2.60
CA ILE A 155 13.67 -9.32 1.73
C ILE A 155 13.65 -10.80 1.34
N GLU A 156 14.79 -11.37 0.93
CA GLU A 156 14.89 -12.78 0.57
C GLU A 156 14.50 -13.71 1.72
N GLU A 157 15.00 -13.44 2.92
CA GLU A 157 14.68 -14.24 4.10
C GLU A 157 13.20 -14.11 4.50
N MET A 158 12.67 -12.88 4.60
CA MET A 158 11.31 -12.65 5.09
C MET A 158 10.27 -13.10 4.09
N SER A 159 10.49 -12.86 2.79
CA SER A 159 9.58 -13.33 1.75
C SER A 159 9.53 -14.86 1.67
N THR A 160 10.68 -15.53 1.78
CA THR A 160 10.75 -17.00 1.85
C THR A 160 10.01 -17.52 3.09
N TYR A 161 10.21 -16.88 4.24
CA TYR A 161 9.52 -17.25 5.47
C TYR A 161 8.00 -17.11 5.36
N VAL A 162 7.51 -15.97 4.84
CA VAL A 162 6.08 -15.76 4.57
C VAL A 162 5.52 -16.85 3.66
N LYS A 163 6.18 -17.11 2.52
CA LYS A 163 5.75 -18.13 1.56
C LYS A 163 5.78 -19.56 2.10
N SER A 164 6.59 -19.84 3.12
CA SER A 164 6.62 -21.13 3.81
C SER A 164 5.39 -21.37 4.71
N ILE A 165 4.73 -20.31 5.15
CA ILE A 165 3.52 -20.36 6.01
C ILE A 165 2.26 -20.23 5.15
N ASP A 166 2.31 -19.36 4.14
CA ASP A 166 1.22 -19.03 3.23
C ASP A 166 1.73 -18.97 1.79
N SER A 167 1.45 -20.02 1.02
CA SER A 167 1.74 -20.11 -0.41
C SER A 167 0.54 -19.77 -1.30
N LYS A 168 -0.58 -19.32 -0.72
CA LYS A 168 -1.84 -19.03 -1.43
C LYS A 168 -1.95 -17.56 -1.80
N HIS A 169 -1.59 -16.67 -0.87
CA HIS A 169 -1.67 -15.23 -1.09
C HIS A 169 -0.48 -14.69 -1.88
N LEU A 170 -0.73 -13.59 -2.59
CA LEU A 170 0.33 -12.82 -3.22
C LEU A 170 1.18 -12.10 -2.16
N LEU A 171 2.40 -11.76 -2.50
CA LEU A 171 3.34 -11.04 -1.66
C LEU A 171 4.00 -9.92 -2.48
N THR A 172 3.96 -8.71 -1.92
CA THR A 172 4.76 -7.56 -2.38
C THR A 172 5.67 -7.08 -1.25
N ILE A 173 6.64 -6.26 -1.61
CA ILE A 173 7.57 -5.68 -0.64
C ILE A 173 6.93 -4.48 0.07
N GLY A 174 6.33 -3.55 -0.67
CA GLY A 174 5.85 -2.24 -0.17
C GLY A 174 6.80 -1.08 -0.45
N HIS A 175 7.53 -1.15 -1.57
CA HIS A 175 8.50 -0.13 -1.95
C HIS A 175 7.85 1.17 -2.45
N GLU A 176 8.56 2.27 -2.22
CA GLU A 176 8.29 3.53 -2.91
C GLU A 176 8.69 3.48 -4.39
N GLY A 177 9.71 2.69 -4.74
CA GLY A 177 10.15 2.44 -6.12
C GLY A 177 11.54 2.97 -6.47
N PHE A 178 12.35 3.43 -5.51
CA PHE A 178 13.65 4.00 -5.85
C PHE A 178 14.60 2.99 -6.51
N TYR A 179 15.27 3.45 -7.58
CA TYR A 179 16.32 2.69 -8.24
C TYR A 179 17.62 2.77 -7.45
N GLY A 180 18.30 1.63 -7.31
CA GLY A 180 19.53 1.47 -6.54
C GLY A 180 20.78 2.06 -7.20
N PRO A 181 21.94 1.98 -6.53
CA PRO A 181 23.19 2.63 -6.95
C PRO A 181 23.74 2.14 -8.30
N ASP A 182 23.45 0.90 -8.68
CA ASP A 182 23.95 0.31 -9.94
C ASP A 182 22.99 0.52 -11.12
N SER A 183 21.77 1.00 -10.86
CA SER A 183 20.80 1.25 -11.93
C SER A 183 21.09 2.56 -12.66
N PRO A 184 21.20 2.57 -14.00
CA PRO A 184 21.35 3.82 -14.76
C PRO A 184 20.12 4.73 -14.65
N LYS A 185 18.95 4.17 -14.33
CA LYS A 185 17.70 4.92 -14.13
C LYS A 185 17.75 5.82 -12.90
N ARG A 186 18.67 5.59 -11.95
CA ARG A 186 18.82 6.43 -10.75
C ARG A 186 19.11 7.90 -11.03
N PHE A 187 19.70 8.21 -12.19
CA PHE A 187 20.03 9.60 -12.55
C PHE A 187 18.86 10.36 -13.15
N ASN A 188 17.95 9.64 -13.82
CA ASN A 188 16.93 10.25 -14.67
C ASN A 188 15.51 9.97 -14.23
N VAL A 189 15.26 8.95 -13.40
CA VAL A 189 13.92 8.56 -12.95
C VAL A 189 13.72 8.85 -11.47
N ASN A 190 14.72 8.59 -10.61
CA ASN A 190 14.64 8.95 -9.20
C ASN A 190 14.35 10.45 -8.99
N PRO A 191 13.66 10.83 -7.90
CA PRO A 191 13.38 12.24 -7.59
C PRO A 191 14.65 13.04 -7.27
N GLY A 192 15.72 12.39 -6.86
CA GLY A 192 17.03 13.03 -6.70
C GLY A 192 18.12 12.00 -6.40
N PRO A 193 19.40 12.43 -6.39
CA PRO A 193 20.53 11.54 -6.11
C PRO A 193 20.41 10.82 -4.75
N TRP A 194 19.79 11.47 -3.76
CA TRP A 194 19.55 10.91 -2.42
C TRP A 194 18.69 9.64 -2.44
N ALA A 195 17.80 9.47 -3.41
CA ALA A 195 16.90 8.32 -3.45
C ALA A 195 17.67 7.00 -3.68
N ALA A 196 18.79 7.07 -4.40
CA ALA A 196 19.65 5.90 -4.64
C ALA A 196 20.50 5.51 -3.43
N THR A 197 20.54 6.33 -2.37
CA THR A 197 21.33 6.08 -1.16
C THR A 197 20.49 5.56 0.01
N LEU A 198 19.20 5.25 -0.24
CA LEU A 198 18.28 4.76 0.79
C LEU A 198 18.36 3.24 1.03
N GLY A 199 19.32 2.56 0.39
CA GLY A 199 19.51 1.11 0.53
C GLY A 199 18.42 0.27 -0.15
N THR A 200 17.66 0.85 -1.08
CA THR A 200 16.63 0.18 -1.87
C THR A 200 17.06 0.06 -3.33
N ASP A 201 16.68 -1.03 -3.99
CA ASP A 201 16.85 -1.20 -5.43
C ASP A 201 15.60 -1.85 -6.02
N PHE A 202 14.75 -1.04 -6.66
CA PHE A 202 13.48 -1.48 -7.22
C PHE A 202 13.59 -2.73 -8.11
N ILE A 203 14.61 -2.81 -8.97
CA ILE A 203 14.74 -3.96 -9.89
C ILE A 203 15.25 -5.17 -9.12
N ARG A 204 16.36 -5.03 -8.40
CA ARG A 204 17.00 -6.15 -7.69
C ARG A 204 16.06 -6.76 -6.65
N ASN A 205 15.42 -5.91 -5.84
CA ASN A 205 14.54 -6.35 -4.77
C ASN A 205 13.31 -7.09 -5.31
N ASN A 206 12.70 -6.60 -6.38
CA ASN A 206 11.49 -7.22 -6.95
C ASN A 206 11.80 -8.38 -7.91
N LYS A 207 13.06 -8.68 -8.27
CA LYS A 207 13.39 -9.76 -9.21
C LYS A 207 13.30 -11.16 -8.59
N ILE A 208 13.33 -11.25 -7.25
CA ILE A 208 13.30 -12.54 -6.55
C ILE A 208 11.96 -13.29 -6.75
N PRO A 209 11.94 -14.62 -6.81
CA PRO A 209 10.75 -15.39 -7.19
C PRO A 209 9.64 -15.39 -6.13
N THR A 210 9.95 -15.04 -4.88
CA THR A 210 9.00 -15.02 -3.76
C THR A 210 8.11 -13.77 -3.75
N ILE A 211 8.45 -12.74 -4.53
CA ILE A 211 7.65 -11.51 -4.70
C ILE A 211 6.81 -11.65 -5.97
N ASP A 212 5.49 -11.55 -5.86
CA ASP A 212 4.58 -11.84 -6.98
C ASP A 212 4.26 -10.61 -7.84
N PHE A 213 4.30 -9.43 -7.26
CA PHE A 213 4.11 -8.15 -7.95
C PHE A 213 4.90 -7.05 -7.25
N ALA A 214 5.22 -5.98 -7.98
CA ALA A 214 5.93 -4.84 -7.42
C ALA A 214 4.97 -3.69 -7.12
N SER A 215 5.26 -2.95 -6.06
CA SER A 215 4.58 -1.70 -5.71
C SER A 215 5.51 -0.50 -5.84
N VAL A 216 4.91 0.66 -6.14
CA VAL A 216 5.58 1.97 -6.14
C VAL A 216 4.65 3.03 -5.56
N HIS A 217 5.22 4.04 -4.91
CA HIS A 217 4.51 5.19 -4.32
C HIS A 217 4.79 6.45 -5.15
N ILE A 218 3.99 7.51 -4.98
CA ILE A 218 4.16 8.78 -5.71
C ILE A 218 3.74 9.98 -4.82
N TYR A 219 4.74 10.68 -4.27
CA TYR A 219 4.53 11.88 -3.45
C TYR A 219 5.44 13.03 -3.89
N PRO A 220 5.14 13.71 -5.02
CA PRO A 220 6.00 14.77 -5.53
C PRO A 220 6.12 15.95 -4.54
N ASP A 221 5.13 16.18 -3.69
CA ASP A 221 5.17 17.26 -2.69
C ASP A 221 6.16 16.97 -1.55
N HIS A 222 6.40 15.68 -1.25
CA HIS A 222 7.42 15.28 -0.27
C HIS A 222 8.81 15.16 -0.90
N TRP A 223 8.88 14.86 -2.20
CA TRP A 223 10.14 14.65 -2.91
C TRP A 223 10.72 15.94 -3.49
N PHE A 224 9.87 16.95 -3.74
CA PHE A 224 10.25 18.23 -4.31
C PHE A 224 9.62 19.39 -3.54
N HIS A 225 10.46 20.24 -2.96
CA HIS A 225 10.01 21.41 -2.20
C HIS A 225 9.79 22.66 -3.09
N ASP A 226 10.49 22.74 -4.22
CA ASP A 226 10.54 23.97 -5.05
C ASP A 226 9.94 23.81 -6.45
N GLN A 227 9.20 22.72 -6.72
CA GLN A 227 8.61 22.47 -8.03
C GLN A 227 7.18 23.00 -8.15
N MET A 228 6.91 23.64 -9.29
CA MET A 228 5.55 24.00 -9.70
C MET A 228 4.75 22.76 -10.10
N PHE A 229 3.42 22.84 -9.99
CA PHE A 229 2.52 21.74 -10.30
C PHE A 229 2.75 21.09 -11.69
N GLU A 230 3.03 21.90 -12.73
CA GLU A 230 3.26 21.37 -14.08
C GLU A 230 4.55 20.53 -14.19
N ASP A 231 5.57 20.79 -13.37
CA ASP A 231 6.79 19.99 -13.34
C ASP A 231 6.59 18.71 -12.51
N LYS A 232 5.85 18.81 -11.40
CA LYS A 232 5.41 17.64 -10.62
C LYS A 232 4.67 16.64 -11.50
N VAL A 233 3.71 17.06 -12.34
CA VAL A 233 2.97 16.11 -13.20
C VAL A 233 3.81 15.51 -14.33
N LYS A 234 4.83 16.21 -14.84
CA LYS A 234 5.79 15.63 -15.80
C LYS A 234 6.60 14.53 -15.13
N PHE A 235 7.09 14.78 -13.93
CA PHE A 235 7.80 13.78 -13.13
C PHE A 235 6.91 12.56 -12.86
N VAL A 236 5.70 12.75 -12.36
CA VAL A 236 4.72 11.68 -12.07
C VAL A 236 4.48 10.80 -13.30
N SER A 237 4.29 11.42 -14.46
CA SER A 237 4.08 10.71 -15.71
C SER A 237 5.29 9.87 -16.11
N LYS A 238 6.51 10.40 -15.89
CA LYS A 238 7.76 9.68 -16.17
C LYS A 238 7.95 8.53 -15.18
N TRP A 239 7.81 8.81 -13.90
CA TRP A 239 7.93 7.86 -12.80
C TRP A 239 7.01 6.64 -13.00
N ALA A 240 5.70 6.86 -13.11
CA ALA A 240 4.74 5.78 -13.27
C ALA A 240 4.98 4.97 -14.55
N ARG A 241 5.30 5.64 -15.68
CA ARG A 241 5.59 4.95 -16.94
C ARG A 241 6.84 4.07 -16.84
N SER A 242 7.93 4.60 -16.30
CA SER A 242 9.19 3.86 -16.22
C SER A 242 9.08 2.59 -15.38
N HIS A 243 8.32 2.62 -14.28
CA HIS A 243 8.08 1.43 -13.46
C HIS A 243 7.17 0.42 -14.13
N ILE A 244 6.11 0.87 -14.81
CA ILE A 244 5.26 -0.02 -15.63
C ILE A 244 6.10 -0.72 -16.71
N GLU A 245 6.97 0.03 -17.40
CA GLU A 245 7.88 -0.54 -18.42
C GLU A 245 8.87 -1.55 -17.84
N ASP A 246 9.33 -1.36 -16.59
CA ASP A 246 10.15 -2.36 -15.91
C ASP A 246 9.36 -3.62 -15.55
N GLY A 247 8.08 -3.48 -15.20
CA GLY A 247 7.18 -4.61 -15.05
C GLY A 247 7.04 -5.42 -16.33
N ASP A 248 6.93 -4.74 -17.47
CA ASP A 248 6.82 -5.37 -18.79
C ASP A 248 8.12 -6.08 -19.20
N ASN A 249 9.27 -5.41 -19.03
CA ASN A 249 10.50 -5.79 -19.73
C ASN A 249 11.60 -6.39 -18.83
N GLU A 250 11.66 -6.03 -17.55
CA GLU A 250 12.76 -6.41 -16.65
C GLU A 250 12.33 -7.42 -15.60
N LEU A 251 11.15 -7.19 -14.99
CA LEU A 251 10.62 -8.00 -13.90
C LEU A 251 9.68 -9.09 -14.39
N HIS A 252 8.98 -8.84 -15.51
CA HIS A 252 7.87 -9.67 -15.98
C HIS A 252 6.82 -9.91 -14.88
N LYS A 253 6.53 -8.84 -14.13
CA LYS A 253 5.61 -8.85 -12.97
C LYS A 253 4.65 -7.67 -13.04
N PRO A 254 3.42 -7.82 -12.53
CA PRO A 254 2.50 -6.70 -12.39
C PRO A 254 3.08 -5.58 -11.52
N ILE A 255 2.70 -4.34 -11.84
CA ILE A 255 3.07 -3.12 -11.13
C ILE A 255 1.80 -2.46 -10.58
N ALA A 256 1.78 -2.27 -9.26
CA ALA A 256 0.77 -1.50 -8.57
C ALA A 256 1.33 -0.12 -8.19
N ILE A 257 0.59 0.95 -8.52
CA ILE A 257 0.84 2.26 -7.90
C ILE A 257 0.13 2.23 -6.55
N ALA A 258 0.81 1.77 -5.52
CA ALA A 258 0.25 1.39 -4.22
C ALA A 258 -0.02 2.59 -3.30
N GLU A 259 0.59 3.73 -3.58
CA GLU A 259 0.24 5.00 -2.98
C GLU A 259 0.48 6.15 -3.95
N PHE A 260 -0.40 7.15 -3.92
CA PHE A 260 -0.14 8.45 -4.54
C PHE A 260 -1.06 9.52 -3.95
N GLY A 261 -0.50 10.71 -3.78
CA GLY A 261 -1.21 11.86 -3.23
C GLY A 261 -0.66 13.20 -3.73
N LEU A 262 -1.55 14.19 -3.78
CA LEU A 262 -1.20 15.60 -3.96
C LEU A 262 -1.74 16.39 -2.76
N SER A 263 -0.86 17.00 -1.99
CA SER A 263 -1.16 17.68 -0.74
C SER A 263 -2.09 18.87 -0.96
N ASN A 264 -3.09 19.01 -0.07
CA ASN A 264 -3.95 20.21 -0.02
C ASN A 264 -3.30 21.38 0.71
N LEU A 265 -2.11 21.20 1.28
CA LEU A 265 -1.32 22.23 1.95
C LEU A 265 -0.35 22.94 0.99
N ASN A 266 -0.26 22.51 -0.27
CA ASN A 266 0.46 23.27 -1.30
C ASN A 266 -0.09 24.71 -1.37
N ALA A 267 0.79 25.71 -1.41
CA ALA A 267 0.37 27.12 -1.37
C ALA A 267 -0.52 27.53 -2.56
N ASP A 268 -0.35 26.87 -3.71
CA ASP A 268 -1.13 27.06 -4.93
C ASP A 268 -2.18 25.97 -5.14
N PHE A 269 -2.57 25.25 -4.08
CA PHE A 269 -3.47 24.10 -4.18
C PHE A 269 -4.85 24.50 -4.70
N GLU A 270 -5.21 23.90 -5.83
CA GLU A 270 -6.56 23.93 -6.37
C GLU A 270 -7.13 22.52 -6.44
N PRO A 271 -8.40 22.30 -6.06
CA PRO A 271 -9.10 21.01 -6.19
C PRO A 271 -8.89 20.30 -7.54
N ALA A 272 -8.93 21.07 -8.62
CA ALA A 272 -8.78 20.58 -9.98
C ALA A 272 -7.37 20.03 -10.27
N GLN A 273 -6.33 20.51 -9.58
CA GLN A 273 -4.97 19.98 -9.69
C GLN A 273 -4.91 18.55 -9.18
N ARG A 274 -5.56 18.24 -8.05
CA ARG A 274 -5.63 16.87 -7.51
C ARG A 274 -6.35 15.93 -8.47
N ASP A 275 -7.45 16.38 -9.08
CA ASP A 275 -8.14 15.59 -10.11
C ASP A 275 -7.28 15.39 -11.37
N LYS A 276 -6.52 16.41 -11.81
CA LYS A 276 -5.59 16.29 -12.94
C LYS A 276 -4.44 15.32 -12.63
N PHE A 277 -3.83 15.44 -11.44
CA PHE A 277 -2.79 14.53 -10.94
C PHE A 277 -3.26 13.08 -10.91
N ASN A 278 -4.41 12.82 -10.25
CA ASN A 278 -4.99 11.48 -10.16
C ASN A 278 -5.28 10.92 -11.56
N ARG A 279 -5.90 11.72 -12.44
CA ARG A 279 -6.26 11.29 -13.80
C ARG A 279 -5.06 10.81 -14.62
N ILE A 280 -3.90 11.43 -14.46
CA ILE A 280 -2.67 11.01 -15.17
C ILE A 280 -2.29 9.59 -14.78
N ILE A 281 -2.19 9.31 -13.48
CA ILE A 281 -1.80 8.00 -12.94
C ILE A 281 -2.82 6.94 -13.34
N LEU A 282 -4.11 7.22 -13.11
CA LEU A 282 -5.21 6.32 -13.45
C LEU A 282 -5.22 5.96 -14.96
N ASN A 283 -5.00 6.94 -15.84
CA ASN A 283 -4.94 6.71 -17.27
C ASN A 283 -3.72 5.89 -17.69
N LEU A 284 -2.55 6.10 -17.10
CA LEU A 284 -1.34 5.34 -17.41
C LEU A 284 -1.56 3.84 -17.10
N VAL A 285 -2.06 3.54 -15.91
CA VAL A 285 -2.36 2.15 -15.51
C VAL A 285 -3.43 1.54 -16.40
N HIS A 286 -4.55 2.23 -16.65
CA HIS A 286 -5.58 1.73 -17.56
C HIS A 286 -5.05 1.47 -18.97
N ASN A 287 -4.23 2.38 -19.52
CA ASN A 287 -3.70 2.23 -20.88
C ASN A 287 -2.70 1.08 -21.00
N SER A 288 -1.92 0.81 -19.93
CA SER A 288 -1.09 -0.39 -19.84
C SER A 288 -1.95 -1.65 -19.78
N ALA A 289 -2.91 -1.72 -18.85
CA ALA A 289 -3.82 -2.84 -18.70
C ALA A 289 -4.60 -3.17 -19.99
N LYS A 290 -5.08 -2.13 -20.72
CA LYS A 290 -5.81 -2.30 -21.99
C LYS A 290 -4.96 -2.99 -23.06
N LYS A 291 -3.64 -2.84 -23.01
CA LYS A 291 -2.69 -3.47 -23.93
C LYS A 291 -2.13 -4.79 -23.41
N GLY A 292 -2.59 -5.26 -22.25
CA GLY A 292 -2.03 -6.43 -21.57
C GLY A 292 -0.65 -6.19 -20.95
N GLY A 293 -0.29 -4.93 -20.68
CA GLY A 293 0.96 -4.58 -20.00
C GLY A 293 0.88 -4.71 -18.48
N ALA A 294 1.97 -4.42 -17.81
CA ALA A 294 2.19 -4.70 -16.39
C ALA A 294 1.45 -3.75 -15.43
N GLY A 295 0.92 -2.62 -15.89
CA GLY A 295 0.15 -1.71 -15.03
C GLY A 295 -1.14 -2.36 -14.54
N ALA A 296 -1.20 -2.69 -13.25
CA ALA A 296 -2.21 -3.63 -12.73
C ALA A 296 -3.12 -3.05 -11.64
N GLY A 297 -2.79 -1.90 -11.06
CA GLY A 297 -3.63 -1.30 -10.01
C GLY A 297 -3.15 0.07 -9.55
N THR A 298 -4.05 0.78 -8.88
CA THR A 298 -3.82 2.12 -8.32
C THR A 298 -4.53 2.23 -6.97
N PHE A 299 -3.87 2.83 -5.99
CA PHE A 299 -4.36 3.02 -4.63
C PHE A 299 -4.09 4.47 -4.21
N ILE A 300 -5.17 5.23 -4.01
CA ILE A 300 -5.07 6.66 -3.64
C ILE A 300 -4.83 6.78 -2.15
N TRP A 301 -3.81 7.54 -1.78
CA TRP A 301 -3.59 7.97 -0.40
C TRP A 301 -4.24 9.35 -0.18
N GLN A 302 -5.16 9.50 0.78
CA GLN A 302 -5.95 8.43 1.37
C GLN A 302 -7.44 8.77 1.31
N LEU A 303 -8.27 7.74 1.35
CA LEU A 303 -9.71 7.93 1.41
C LEU A 303 -10.15 8.08 2.86
N LEU A 304 -11.02 9.04 3.11
CA LEU A 304 -11.67 9.24 4.40
C LEU A 304 -13.19 9.10 4.25
N VAL A 305 -13.86 8.94 5.39
CA VAL A 305 -15.32 9.06 5.55
C VAL A 305 -15.63 10.35 6.31
N GLU A 306 -16.87 10.84 6.28
CA GLU A 306 -17.23 12.04 7.04
C GLU A 306 -16.96 11.88 8.54
N GLY A 307 -16.46 12.94 9.18
CA GLY A 307 -16.14 12.95 10.61
C GLY A 307 -14.77 12.39 10.97
N MET A 308 -13.95 12.05 9.97
CA MET A 308 -12.56 11.56 10.15
C MET A 308 -11.52 12.60 9.74
N GLU A 309 -11.88 13.88 9.64
CA GLU A 309 -11.01 14.94 9.14
C GLU A 309 -9.78 15.14 10.04
N GLU A 310 -9.87 14.82 11.33
CA GLU A 310 -8.73 14.86 12.28
C GLU A 310 -7.62 13.86 11.92
N TYR A 311 -7.92 12.82 11.15
CA TYR A 311 -6.95 11.82 10.69
C TYR A 311 -6.32 12.17 9.33
N ASN A 312 -6.69 13.31 8.75
CA ASN A 312 -6.17 13.76 7.47
C ASN A 312 -4.73 14.25 7.61
N ASP A 313 -3.83 13.61 6.88
CA ASP A 313 -2.43 13.97 6.73
C ASP A 313 -2.20 14.65 5.38
N GLU A 314 -2.86 15.79 5.12
CA GLU A 314 -2.80 16.61 3.89
C GLU A 314 -3.26 15.97 2.56
N PHE A 315 -3.23 14.65 2.44
CA PHE A 315 -3.61 13.93 1.21
C PHE A 315 -5.04 13.38 1.25
N GLY A 316 -5.63 13.30 2.44
CA GLY A 316 -6.97 12.77 2.67
C GLY A 316 -8.02 13.44 1.80
N MET A 317 -8.95 12.63 1.30
CA MET A 317 -10.13 13.09 0.59
C MET A 317 -11.34 12.22 0.91
N ILE A 318 -12.49 12.86 1.10
CA ILE A 318 -13.79 12.19 1.14
C ILE A 318 -14.34 12.26 -0.30
N PRO A 319 -14.34 11.15 -1.07
CA PRO A 319 -14.58 11.21 -2.51
C PRO A 319 -15.90 11.87 -2.92
N TRP A 320 -16.97 11.64 -2.16
CA TRP A 320 -18.31 12.08 -2.50
C TRP A 320 -18.60 13.55 -2.14
N GLU A 321 -17.73 14.21 -1.36
CA GLU A 321 -17.82 15.67 -1.17
C GLU A 321 -17.53 16.45 -2.46
N ARG A 322 -16.83 15.81 -3.41
CA ARG A 322 -16.52 16.40 -4.72
C ARG A 322 -16.96 15.51 -5.85
N SER A 323 -18.02 15.94 -6.54
CA SER A 323 -18.60 15.21 -7.67
C SER A 323 -17.58 14.91 -8.79
N SER A 324 -16.61 15.80 -9.03
CA SER A 324 -15.55 15.61 -10.04
C SER A 324 -14.60 14.48 -9.67
N THR A 325 -14.16 14.44 -8.40
CA THR A 325 -13.32 13.38 -7.85
C THR A 325 -14.09 12.07 -7.83
N TYR A 326 -15.29 12.01 -7.24
CA TYR A 326 -16.13 10.82 -7.24
C TYR A 326 -16.35 10.24 -8.65
N LYS A 327 -16.64 11.10 -9.64
CA LYS A 327 -16.81 10.69 -11.04
C LYS A 327 -15.53 10.14 -11.64
N LEU A 328 -14.38 10.79 -11.43
CA LEU A 328 -13.08 10.32 -11.92
C LEU A 328 -12.77 8.89 -11.43
N LEU A 329 -12.98 8.64 -10.14
CA LEU A 329 -12.72 7.37 -9.47
C LEU A 329 -13.68 6.26 -9.94
N THR A 330 -14.96 6.61 -10.07
CA THR A 330 -15.99 5.73 -10.59
C THR A 330 -15.73 5.36 -12.05
N ASP A 331 -15.41 6.35 -12.90
CA ASP A 331 -15.13 6.13 -14.32
C ASP A 331 -13.91 5.21 -14.52
N GLN A 332 -12.85 5.41 -13.74
CA GLN A 332 -11.68 4.53 -13.77
C GLN A 332 -12.03 3.09 -13.40
N THR A 333 -12.78 2.91 -12.32
CA THR A 333 -13.22 1.59 -11.85
C THR A 333 -14.01 0.87 -12.93
N CYS A 334 -14.96 1.56 -13.57
CA CYS A 334 -15.77 1.00 -14.64
C CYS A 334 -14.95 0.65 -15.89
N ARG A 335 -13.98 1.49 -16.24
CA ARG A 335 -13.08 1.26 -17.37
C ARG A 335 -12.21 0.02 -17.17
N LEU A 336 -11.60 -0.15 -15.99
CA LEU A 336 -10.81 -1.35 -15.67
C LEU A 336 -11.67 -2.61 -15.63
N ALA A 337 -12.89 -2.52 -15.08
CA ALA A 337 -13.82 -3.64 -15.03
C ALA A 337 -14.28 -4.11 -16.42
N ALA A 338 -14.35 -3.21 -17.39
CA ALA A 338 -14.64 -3.56 -18.78
C ALA A 338 -13.51 -4.35 -19.46
N LEU A 339 -12.26 -4.23 -18.96
CA LEU A 339 -11.11 -4.99 -19.45
C LEU A 339 -11.05 -6.39 -18.82
N GLY A 340 -11.25 -6.47 -17.50
CA GLY A 340 -11.17 -7.70 -16.73
C GLY A 340 -12.54 -8.35 -16.56
N GLY A 341 -12.86 -9.37 -17.36
CA GLY A 341 -14.13 -10.10 -17.29
C GLY A 341 -14.52 -10.45 -15.85
N ALA A 342 -15.42 -9.67 -15.25
CA ALA A 342 -15.71 -9.77 -13.83
C ALA A 342 -16.45 -11.07 -13.49
N ALA A 343 -16.12 -11.68 -12.33
CA ALA A 343 -16.91 -12.79 -11.78
C ALA A 343 -18.36 -12.35 -11.52
N ALA A 344 -19.33 -13.26 -11.57
CA ALA A 344 -20.76 -12.95 -11.54
C ALA A 344 -21.20 -12.05 -10.36
N ARG A 345 -20.67 -12.27 -9.15
CA ARG A 345 -20.95 -11.41 -7.97
C ARG A 345 -20.38 -10.00 -8.12
N ARG A 346 -19.18 -9.88 -8.71
CA ARG A 346 -18.54 -8.58 -9.04
C ARG A 346 -19.33 -7.82 -10.09
N ARG A 347 -19.92 -8.50 -11.08
CA ARG A 347 -20.78 -7.87 -12.09
C ARG A 347 -21.99 -7.15 -11.50
N ARG A 348 -22.61 -7.65 -10.42
CA ARG A 348 -23.78 -6.96 -9.83
C ARG A 348 -23.42 -5.62 -9.20
N ILE A 349 -22.35 -5.58 -8.41
CA ILE A 349 -21.84 -4.34 -7.79
C ILE A 349 -21.37 -3.38 -8.89
N LEU A 350 -20.60 -3.88 -9.84
CA LEU A 350 -20.14 -3.11 -11.00
C LEU A 350 -21.28 -2.55 -11.82
N ASN A 351 -22.33 -3.33 -12.06
CA ASN A 351 -23.51 -2.85 -12.76
C ASN A 351 -24.17 -1.73 -11.96
N ARG A 352 -24.32 -1.83 -10.63
CA ARG A 352 -24.88 -0.74 -9.81
C ARG A 352 -24.06 0.54 -9.91
N ILE A 353 -22.73 0.44 -9.81
CA ILE A 353 -21.82 1.61 -9.85
C ILE A 353 -21.72 2.20 -11.27
N CYS A 354 -21.62 1.35 -12.30
CA CYS A 354 -21.33 1.77 -13.67
C CYS A 354 -22.58 2.06 -14.52
N SER A 355 -23.78 1.71 -14.05
CA SER A 355 -25.05 2.05 -14.72
C SER A 355 -25.65 3.40 -14.30
N LEU A 356 -25.13 4.03 -13.25
CA LEU A 356 -25.55 5.38 -12.80
C LEU A 356 -24.98 6.51 -13.69
N LYS A 357 -24.78 6.24 -14.99
CA LYS A 357 -24.19 7.17 -15.96
C LYS A 357 -25.21 8.07 -16.64
#